data_AF-A0A6I8P0L4-F1
#
_entry.id   AF-A0A6I8P0L4-F1
#
_cell.length_a   1.000
_cell.length_b   1.000
_cell.length_c   1.000
_cell.angle_alpha   90.00
_cell.angle_beta   90.00
_cell.angle_gamma   90.00
#
_symmetry.space_group_name_H-M   'P 1'
#
loop_
_entity.id
_entity.type
_entity.pdbx_description
1 polymer ?
#
loop_
_entity_poly.entity_id
_entity_poly.type
_entity_poly.pdbx_seq_one_letter_code
_entity_poly.pdbx_strand_id
1 'polypeptide(L)'
;MSSFISSCLNSSSSHHLHRLSFSVAIYLGKRDYIDHVNWVEPVDGVVLVDPELVKGKKVYVSLTCAFRYGQEDIDVIGLTFRRDIYFSQTQVYPPEETVATPTKIQDSLMKKLGSHAYPFVLQFPDYLPCSVVLQPAPQDVGKCCGVDFEVKAFATDNADEEDKTSKKNSVRLLIRKVQHAPADMGQQPRTETAWQFFMSDKPLHLTISLSKEIYFHGEPIPVTVTVNNNTEKVVKKIKVSVEQVTNVVLYSSDYYVKPVALEETQVKIQPNSSLTKTLTLIPLLANNRERRGLALDGRIKHEDTNLASSTIIKEGVDRTVLGILVAYQIKVKLTVSG
;
A
#
# COMPACT_ATOMS: atom_id res chain seq x y z
N MET A 1 14.79 -0.26 -10.96
CA MET A 1 13.57 0.22 -10.28
C MET A 1 14.00 1.01 -9.07
N SER A 2 13.35 2.12 -8.75
CA SER A 2 13.66 2.91 -7.55
C SER A 2 12.47 2.82 -6.61
N SER A 3 12.71 2.52 -5.33
CA SER A 3 11.66 2.25 -4.35
C SER A 3 11.34 3.52 -3.54
N PHE A 4 10.08 3.92 -3.52
CA PHE A 4 9.56 5.02 -2.69
C PHE A 4 8.90 4.47 -1.44
N ILE A 5 9.29 4.96 -0.26
CA ILE A 5 8.84 4.36 0.99
C ILE A 5 8.49 5.42 2.04
N SER A 6 7.49 5.10 2.86
CA SER A 6 6.97 5.94 3.93
C SER A 6 7.98 6.11 5.09
N SER A 7 8.19 7.38 5.49
CA SER A 7 9.04 7.74 6.63
C SER A 7 8.29 7.63 7.96
N CYS A 8 9.01 7.23 9.01
CA CYS A 8 8.50 7.10 10.36
C CYS A 8 8.09 8.47 10.93
N LEU A 9 6.80 8.64 11.19
CA LEU A 9 6.32 9.57 12.21
C LEU A 9 5.87 8.73 13.40
N ASN A 10 6.72 8.68 14.43
CA ASN A 10 6.33 8.26 15.76
C ASN A 10 5.21 9.18 16.26
N SER A 11 3.97 8.72 16.23
CA SER A 11 2.90 9.28 17.06
C SER A 11 2.54 8.27 18.14
N SER A 12 2.92 8.64 19.35
CA SER A 12 2.66 7.92 20.58
C SER A 12 1.15 7.81 20.83
N SER A 13 0.71 6.57 21.08
CA SER A 13 -0.38 6.19 21.98
C SER A 13 -1.68 6.98 21.91
N SER A 14 -2.60 6.54 21.05
CA SER A 14 -4.03 6.77 21.24
C SER A 14 -4.77 5.43 21.18
N HIS A 15 -5.15 4.89 22.34
CA HIS A 15 -6.05 3.74 22.40
C HIS A 15 -7.40 4.17 21.80
N HIS A 16 -7.70 3.72 20.58
CA HIS A 16 -8.94 4.08 19.91
C HIS A 16 -10.09 3.21 20.44
N LEU A 17 -10.86 3.78 21.37
CA LEU A 17 -12.07 3.19 21.92
C LEU A 17 -13.21 3.29 20.89
N HIS A 18 -13.64 2.15 20.34
CA HIS A 18 -14.86 2.11 19.53
C HIS A 18 -15.85 1.10 20.13
N ARG A 19 -16.77 1.63 20.95
CA ARG A 19 -17.94 0.89 21.43
C ARG A 19 -19.05 1.05 20.39
N LEU A 20 -19.23 0.05 19.53
CA LEU A 20 -20.20 0.10 18.42
C LEU A 20 -21.29 -0.99 18.52
N SER A 21 -21.27 -1.85 19.52
CA SER A 21 -22.39 -2.73 19.86
C SER A 21 -22.61 -2.81 21.37
N PHE A 22 -23.85 -3.08 21.80
CA PHE A 22 -24.17 -3.24 23.22
C PHE A 22 -23.58 -4.53 23.82
N SER A 23 -23.30 -5.55 23.00
CA SER A 23 -22.89 -6.90 23.44
C SER A 23 -21.40 -7.20 23.29
N VAL A 24 -20.73 -6.61 22.30
CA VAL A 24 -19.31 -6.87 21.97
C VAL A 24 -18.58 -5.56 21.67
N ALA A 25 -17.41 -5.36 22.28
CA ALA A 25 -16.52 -4.25 21.98
C ALA A 25 -15.09 -4.73 21.69
N ILE A 26 -14.43 -4.16 20.68
CA ILE A 26 -13.08 -4.53 20.26
C ILE A 26 -12.09 -3.41 20.61
N TYR A 27 -10.91 -3.81 21.10
CA TYR A 27 -9.82 -2.92 21.49
C TYR A 27 -8.55 -3.33 20.78
N LEU A 28 -7.98 -2.41 19.99
CA LEU A 28 -6.67 -2.57 19.35
C LEU A 28 -5.70 -1.52 19.91
N GLY A 29 -4.42 -1.90 20.00
CA GLY A 29 -3.35 -0.97 20.39
C GLY A 29 -3.02 0.07 19.31
N LYS A 30 -3.12 -0.34 18.05
CA LYS A 30 -2.77 0.47 16.87
C LYS A 30 -3.63 0.10 15.67
N ARG A 31 -3.60 0.95 14.65
CA ARG A 31 -4.30 0.75 13.37
C ARG A 31 -3.37 0.42 12.21
N ASP A 32 -2.09 0.74 12.34
CA ASP A 32 -1.07 0.48 11.34
C ASP A 32 -0.21 -0.68 11.81
N TYR A 33 -0.10 -1.71 10.97
CA TYR A 33 0.70 -2.91 11.19
C TYR A 33 1.79 -2.97 10.13
N ILE A 34 3.04 -3.06 10.59
CA ILE A 34 4.20 -2.97 9.72
C ILE A 34 4.48 -4.32 9.08
N ASP A 35 4.63 -4.32 7.77
CA ASP A 35 5.16 -5.40 6.98
C ASP A 35 6.68 -5.23 6.84
N HIS A 36 7.45 -6.17 7.41
CA HIS A 36 8.91 -6.19 7.39
C HIS A 36 9.48 -7.07 6.27
N VAL A 37 8.68 -7.43 5.26
CA VAL A 37 9.01 -8.39 4.18
C VAL A 37 9.14 -9.84 4.67
N ASN A 38 9.96 -10.07 5.68
CA ASN A 38 10.22 -11.41 6.23
C ASN A 38 9.10 -11.89 7.17
N TRP A 39 8.50 -10.96 7.91
CA TRP A 39 7.41 -11.17 8.86
C TRP A 39 6.54 -9.91 8.91
N VAL A 40 5.33 -10.04 9.43
CA VAL A 40 4.37 -8.94 9.57
C VAL A 40 3.94 -8.84 11.02
N GLU A 41 3.83 -7.61 11.54
CA GLU A 41 3.29 -7.39 12.89
C GLU A 41 1.87 -7.95 13.01
N PRO A 42 1.61 -8.89 13.94
CA PRO A 42 0.29 -9.45 14.10
C PRO A 42 -0.68 -8.43 14.70
N VAL A 43 -1.97 -8.63 14.44
CA VAL A 43 -3.04 -7.86 15.09
C VAL A 43 -3.24 -8.43 16.48
N ASP A 44 -2.81 -7.69 17.50
CA ASP A 44 -3.07 -8.02 18.90
C ASP A 44 -4.14 -7.10 19.50
N GLY A 45 -5.10 -7.71 20.18
CA GLY A 45 -6.22 -6.97 20.76
C GLY A 45 -6.95 -7.72 21.84
N VAL A 46 -7.99 -7.06 22.36
CA VAL A 46 -8.88 -7.59 23.39
C VAL A 46 -10.33 -7.36 22.97
N VAL A 47 -11.18 -8.35 23.20
CA VAL A 47 -12.63 -8.23 23.06
C VAL A 47 -13.26 -8.18 24.45
N LEU A 48 -14.05 -7.14 24.70
CA LEU A 48 -14.93 -7.06 25.85
C LEU A 48 -16.29 -7.61 25.48
N VAL A 49 -16.78 -8.56 26.27
CA VAL A 49 -18.02 -9.27 26.03
C VAL A 49 -18.99 -9.02 27.18
N ASP A 50 -20.27 -8.78 26.87
CA ASP A 50 -21.34 -8.74 27.87
C ASP A 50 -21.96 -10.15 28.02
N PRO A 51 -21.68 -10.87 29.13
CA PRO A 51 -22.10 -12.27 29.29
C PRO A 51 -23.63 -12.44 29.36
N GLU A 52 -24.39 -11.40 29.75
CA GLU A 52 -25.85 -11.47 29.76
C GLU A 52 -26.41 -11.45 28.34
N LEU A 53 -25.83 -10.61 27.47
CA LEU A 53 -26.28 -10.44 26.09
C LEU A 53 -25.76 -11.52 25.14
N VAL A 54 -24.63 -12.16 25.45
CA VAL A 54 -24.06 -13.27 24.64
C VAL A 54 -24.33 -14.66 25.20
N LYS A 55 -25.27 -14.80 26.15
CA LYS A 55 -25.59 -16.09 26.76
C LYS A 55 -25.99 -17.12 25.68
N GLY A 56 -25.29 -18.25 25.66
CA GLY A 56 -25.50 -19.32 24.67
C GLY A 56 -24.89 -19.05 23.29
N LYS A 57 -24.20 -17.92 23.11
CA LYS A 57 -23.56 -17.52 21.84
C LYS A 57 -22.05 -17.69 21.89
N LYS A 58 -21.46 -17.78 20.70
CA LYS A 58 -20.01 -17.75 20.50
C LYS A 58 -19.60 -16.40 19.94
N VAL A 59 -18.47 -15.87 20.42
CA VAL A 59 -17.88 -14.62 19.92
C VAL A 59 -16.63 -14.97 19.13
N TYR A 60 -16.56 -14.45 17.91
CA TYR A 60 -15.43 -14.61 17.01
C TYR A 60 -14.82 -13.25 16.69
N VAL A 61 -13.53 -13.28 16.35
CA VAL A 61 -12.84 -12.17 15.72
C VAL A 61 -12.26 -12.65 14.40
N SER A 62 -12.51 -11.91 13.33
CA SER A 62 -11.97 -12.17 12.00
C SER A 62 -11.08 -11.03 11.51
N LEU A 63 -10.09 -11.40 10.69
CA LEU A 63 -9.25 -10.54 9.89
C LEU A 63 -9.56 -10.82 8.42
N THR A 64 -10.02 -9.79 7.72
CA THR A 64 -10.37 -9.87 6.30
C THR A 64 -9.52 -8.90 5.51
N CYS A 65 -8.86 -9.39 4.45
CA CYS A 65 -8.25 -8.57 3.41
C CYS A 65 -9.15 -8.61 2.19
N ALA A 66 -9.72 -7.47 1.80
CA ALA A 66 -10.65 -7.40 0.68
C ALA A 66 -10.11 -6.49 -0.43
N PHE A 67 -10.32 -6.90 -1.67
CA PHE A 67 -10.25 -6.02 -2.82
C PHE A 67 -11.65 -5.45 -3.06
N ARG A 68 -11.80 -4.14 -2.96
CA ARG A 68 -13.07 -3.43 -3.19
C ARG A 68 -12.99 -2.60 -4.45
N TYR A 69 -14.08 -2.58 -5.20
CA TYR A 69 -14.32 -1.70 -6.33
C TYR A 69 -15.79 -1.28 -6.35
N GLY A 70 -16.07 0.02 -6.35
CA GLY A 70 -17.43 0.56 -6.43
C GLY A 70 -17.75 1.50 -5.27
N GLN A 71 -19.04 1.74 -5.04
CA GLN A 71 -19.52 2.70 -4.06
C GLN A 71 -19.98 1.99 -2.78
N GLU A 72 -19.46 2.39 -1.61
CA GLU A 72 -19.73 1.70 -0.34
C GLU A 72 -21.21 1.76 0.10
N ASP A 73 -21.99 2.72 -0.39
CA ASP A 73 -23.34 3.02 0.09
C ASP A 73 -24.50 2.39 -0.73
N ILE A 74 -24.22 1.61 -1.78
CA ILE A 74 -25.27 1.00 -2.61
C ILE A 74 -25.40 -0.49 -2.27
N ASP A 75 -26.07 -0.79 -1.15
CA ASP A 75 -26.41 -2.15 -0.70
C ASP A 75 -27.51 -2.81 -1.58
N VAL A 76 -28.08 -2.10 -2.57
CA VAL A 76 -29.10 -2.64 -3.46
C VAL A 76 -28.95 -1.99 -4.84
N ILE A 77 -28.69 -2.81 -5.88
CA ILE A 77 -28.50 -2.47 -7.30
C ILE A 77 -27.03 -2.30 -7.76
N GLY A 78 -26.28 -3.41 -7.79
CA GLY A 78 -25.66 -3.88 -9.04
C GLY A 78 -24.26 -3.41 -9.48
N LEU A 79 -23.45 -2.70 -8.69
CA LEU A 79 -22.11 -2.26 -9.13
C LEU A 79 -21.00 -2.29 -8.05
N THR A 80 -21.26 -2.88 -6.89
CA THR A 80 -20.24 -3.09 -5.84
C THR A 80 -19.58 -4.45 -6.04
N PHE A 81 -18.28 -4.43 -6.31
CA PHE A 81 -17.46 -5.62 -6.38
C PHE A 81 -16.59 -5.69 -5.13
N ARG A 82 -16.73 -6.78 -4.39
CA ARG A 82 -15.86 -7.11 -3.25
C ARG A 82 -15.37 -8.54 -3.45
N ARG A 83 -14.05 -8.72 -3.38
CA ARG A 83 -13.43 -10.03 -3.36
C ARG A 83 -12.52 -10.13 -2.16
N ASP A 84 -12.82 -11.07 -1.28
CA ASP A 84 -11.97 -11.35 -0.13
C ASP A 84 -10.74 -12.12 -0.63
N ILE A 85 -9.57 -11.47 -0.50
CA ILE A 85 -8.25 -12.04 -0.85
C ILE A 85 -7.81 -12.99 0.25
N TYR A 86 -8.13 -12.65 1.49
CA TYR A 86 -7.80 -13.44 2.67
C TYR A 86 -8.85 -13.27 3.77
N PHE A 87 -9.09 -14.36 4.47
CA PHE A 87 -9.96 -14.44 5.62
C PHE A 87 -9.35 -15.37 6.64
N SER A 88 -9.34 -14.94 7.90
CA SER A 88 -9.01 -15.77 9.06
C SER A 88 -9.90 -15.39 10.21
N GLN A 89 -10.27 -16.38 11.02
CA GLN A 89 -11.12 -16.19 12.19
C GLN A 89 -10.61 -16.98 13.39
N THR A 90 -10.92 -16.50 14.57
CA THR A 90 -10.60 -17.17 15.83
C THR A 90 -11.75 -16.99 16.81
N GLN A 91 -12.12 -18.08 17.50
CA GLN A 91 -13.10 -18.03 18.58
C GLN A 91 -12.45 -17.41 19.81
N VAL A 92 -13.12 -16.42 20.40
CA VAL A 92 -12.63 -15.68 21.58
C VAL A 92 -13.48 -16.00 22.81
N TYR A 93 -14.78 -16.27 22.63
CA TYR A 93 -15.68 -16.69 23.71
C TYR A 93 -16.62 -17.81 23.23
N PRO A 94 -16.85 -18.86 24.04
CA PRO A 94 -16.14 -19.16 25.30
C PRO A 94 -14.66 -19.45 25.04
N PRO A 95 -13.75 -19.10 25.98
CA PRO A 95 -12.31 -19.30 25.81
C PRO A 95 -11.99 -20.79 25.76
N GLU A 96 -11.18 -21.20 24.77
CA GLU A 96 -10.64 -22.56 24.69
C GLU A 96 -9.41 -22.70 25.61
N GLU A 97 -9.11 -23.92 26.07
CA GLU A 97 -8.07 -24.18 27.09
C GLU A 97 -6.64 -23.78 26.64
N THR A 98 -6.43 -23.54 25.36
CA THR A 98 -5.15 -23.23 24.71
C THR A 98 -4.96 -21.74 24.45
N VAL A 99 -5.27 -20.87 25.42
CA VAL A 99 -4.99 -19.43 25.27
C VAL A 99 -3.48 -19.19 25.34
N ALA A 100 -2.90 -18.73 24.23
CA ALA A 100 -1.50 -18.33 24.15
C ALA A 100 -1.17 -17.24 25.17
N THR A 101 0.11 -17.14 25.56
CA THR A 101 0.59 -16.17 26.55
C THR A 101 0.26 -14.74 26.08
N PRO A 102 -0.48 -13.94 26.88
CA PRO A 102 -0.89 -12.60 26.46
C PRO A 102 0.29 -11.65 26.24
N THR A 103 0.11 -10.69 25.33
CA THR A 103 1.07 -9.60 25.13
C THR A 103 0.95 -8.55 26.25
N LYS A 104 1.98 -7.72 26.44
CA LYS A 104 1.98 -6.64 27.45
C LYS A 104 0.78 -5.69 27.33
N ILE A 105 0.33 -5.43 26.10
CA ILE A 105 -0.81 -4.55 25.85
C ILE A 105 -2.13 -5.25 26.21
N GLN A 106 -2.26 -6.55 25.92
CA GLN A 106 -3.40 -7.36 26.31
C GLN A 106 -3.51 -7.44 27.83
N ASP A 107 -2.42 -7.70 28.54
CA ASP A 107 -2.39 -7.70 30.02
C ASP A 107 -2.87 -6.37 30.60
N SER A 108 -2.39 -5.26 30.04
CA SER A 108 -2.76 -3.92 30.50
C SER A 108 -4.24 -3.61 30.24
N LEU A 109 -4.76 -4.02 29.07
CA LEU A 109 -6.17 -3.86 28.71
C LEU A 109 -7.09 -4.75 29.54
N MET A 110 -6.74 -6.02 29.75
CA MET A 110 -7.53 -6.95 30.56
C MET A 110 -7.62 -6.47 32.02
N LYS A 111 -6.50 -6.01 32.61
CA LYS A 111 -6.50 -5.41 33.96
C LYS A 111 -7.41 -4.19 34.07
N LYS A 112 -7.53 -3.41 32.99
CA LYS A 112 -8.36 -2.20 32.95
C LYS A 112 -9.85 -2.48 32.67
N LEU A 113 -10.14 -3.48 31.84
CA LEU A 113 -11.49 -3.78 31.34
C LEU A 113 -12.24 -4.80 32.20
N GLY A 114 -11.54 -5.58 33.03
CA GLY A 114 -12.14 -6.51 33.98
C GLY A 114 -12.23 -7.96 33.47
N SER A 115 -13.01 -8.78 34.17
CA SER A 115 -13.06 -10.25 34.01
C SER A 115 -13.70 -10.76 32.72
N HIS A 116 -14.34 -9.88 31.93
CA HIS A 116 -15.00 -10.25 30.66
C HIS A 116 -14.23 -9.76 29.43
N ALA A 117 -12.95 -9.48 29.61
CA ALA A 117 -12.02 -9.09 28.57
C ALA A 117 -11.20 -10.32 28.13
N TYR A 118 -11.29 -10.67 26.85
CA TYR A 118 -10.66 -11.86 26.28
C TYR A 118 -9.65 -11.46 25.19
N PRO A 119 -8.40 -11.96 25.24
CA PRO A 119 -7.36 -11.59 24.28
C PRO A 119 -7.53 -12.34 22.95
N PHE A 120 -7.03 -11.76 21.86
CA PHE A 120 -6.91 -12.41 20.56
C PHE A 120 -5.66 -11.93 19.82
N VAL A 121 -5.15 -12.79 18.94
CA VAL A 121 -4.04 -12.48 18.03
C VAL A 121 -4.37 -13.02 16.64
N LEU A 122 -4.26 -12.18 15.61
CA LEU A 122 -4.45 -12.58 14.21
C LEU A 122 -3.15 -12.34 13.44
N GLN A 123 -2.66 -13.39 12.79
CA GLN A 123 -1.42 -13.38 12.01
C GLN A 123 -1.71 -13.06 10.54
N PHE A 124 -0.78 -12.38 9.88
CA PHE A 124 -0.83 -12.19 8.43
C PHE A 124 0.04 -13.24 7.73
N PRO A 125 -0.43 -13.86 6.63
CA PRO A 125 0.43 -14.67 5.78
C PRO A 125 1.28 -13.81 4.82
N ASP A 126 2.34 -14.42 4.30
CA ASP A 126 3.37 -13.76 3.48
C ASP A 126 2.91 -13.34 2.07
N TYR A 127 1.72 -13.79 1.63
CA TYR A 127 1.21 -13.56 0.27
C TYR A 127 0.19 -12.40 0.19
N LEU A 128 0.09 -11.54 1.23
CA LEU A 128 -0.85 -10.41 1.24
C LEU A 128 -0.21 -9.09 0.78
N PRO A 129 -0.96 -8.27 0.03
CA PRO A 129 -0.51 -6.94 -0.38
C PRO A 129 -0.48 -5.96 0.80
N CYS A 130 -0.11 -4.71 0.54
CA CYS A 130 -0.29 -3.60 1.47
C CYS A 130 -1.64 -2.90 1.25
N SER A 131 -2.04 -2.06 2.19
CA SER A 131 -3.24 -1.22 2.06
C SER A 131 -3.00 -0.11 1.04
N VAL A 132 -3.59 -0.25 -0.16
CA VAL A 132 -3.41 0.66 -1.28
C VAL A 132 -4.76 1.00 -1.89
N VAL A 133 -4.97 2.27 -2.23
CA VAL A 133 -6.20 2.74 -2.90
C VAL A 133 -5.86 3.47 -4.19
N LEU A 134 -6.70 3.32 -5.22
CA LEU A 134 -6.61 4.10 -6.45
C LEU A 134 -7.39 5.41 -6.28
N GLN A 135 -6.74 6.51 -6.63
CA GLN A 135 -7.34 7.84 -6.61
C GLN A 135 -8.52 7.90 -7.58
N PRO A 136 -9.74 8.22 -7.11
CA PRO A 136 -10.89 8.39 -7.98
C PRO A 136 -10.70 9.62 -8.86
N ALA A 137 -11.48 9.70 -9.95
CA ALA A 137 -11.59 10.94 -10.70
C ALA A 137 -12.38 11.97 -9.89
N PRO A 138 -12.20 13.29 -10.08
CA PRO A 138 -13.01 14.32 -9.42
C PRO A 138 -14.52 14.12 -9.58
N GLN A 139 -14.94 13.57 -10.72
CA GLN A 139 -16.34 13.23 -11.04
C GLN A 139 -16.84 11.89 -10.47
N ASP A 140 -15.94 11.01 -10.01
CA ASP A 140 -16.26 9.68 -9.48
C ASP A 140 -16.44 9.73 -7.95
N VAL A 141 -17.30 10.63 -7.47
CA VAL A 141 -17.57 10.79 -6.02
C VAL A 141 -18.19 9.51 -5.46
N GLY A 142 -17.62 9.01 -4.35
CA GLY A 142 -18.11 7.82 -3.64
C GLY A 142 -17.61 6.48 -4.19
N LYS A 143 -17.00 6.44 -5.38
CA LYS A 143 -16.36 5.21 -5.88
C LYS A 143 -14.97 5.08 -5.28
N CYS A 144 -14.71 3.94 -4.65
CA CYS A 144 -13.39 3.56 -4.18
C CYS A 144 -12.95 2.27 -4.87
N CYS A 145 -11.67 2.21 -5.22
CA CYS A 145 -11.02 1.00 -5.70
C CYS A 145 -9.75 0.81 -4.89
N GLY A 146 -9.61 -0.30 -4.19
CA GLY A 146 -8.48 -0.48 -3.29
C GLY A 146 -8.49 -1.81 -2.55
N VAL A 147 -7.40 -2.01 -1.82
CA VAL A 147 -7.24 -3.11 -0.88
C VAL A 147 -7.29 -2.57 0.54
N ASP A 148 -8.23 -3.08 1.33
CA ASP A 148 -8.42 -2.72 2.72
C ASP A 148 -8.37 -3.95 3.63
N PHE A 149 -7.99 -3.70 4.88
CA PHE A 149 -7.97 -4.72 5.93
C PHE A 149 -9.01 -4.35 6.99
N GLU A 150 -9.84 -5.31 7.33
CA GLU A 150 -10.92 -5.16 8.30
C GLU A 150 -10.75 -6.19 9.41
N VAL A 151 -10.81 -5.72 10.66
CA VAL A 151 -10.93 -6.57 11.84
C VAL A 151 -12.38 -6.48 12.31
N LYS A 152 -13.07 -7.62 12.40
CA LYS A 152 -14.48 -7.68 12.78
C LYS A 152 -14.64 -8.61 13.98
N ALA A 153 -15.30 -8.14 15.03
CA ALA A 153 -15.73 -8.98 16.15
C ALA A 153 -17.25 -9.12 16.11
N PHE A 154 -17.76 -10.34 16.28
CA PHE A 154 -19.19 -10.60 16.22
C PHE A 154 -19.62 -11.77 17.10
N ALA A 155 -20.86 -11.71 17.59
CA ALA A 155 -21.49 -12.79 18.35
C ALA A 155 -22.52 -13.53 17.48
N THR A 156 -22.43 -14.85 17.40
CA THR A 156 -23.32 -15.71 16.62
C THR A 156 -23.73 -16.97 17.39
N ASP A 157 -24.90 -17.51 17.04
CA ASP A 157 -25.38 -18.80 17.54
C ASP A 157 -24.69 -19.97 16.80
N ASN A 158 -24.33 -19.78 15.51
CA ASN A 158 -23.65 -20.77 14.66
C ASN A 158 -22.47 -20.15 13.89
N ALA A 159 -21.35 -20.87 13.81
CA ALA A 159 -20.12 -20.40 13.16
C ALA A 159 -20.26 -20.21 11.64
N ASP A 160 -21.14 -20.99 10.99
CA ASP A 160 -21.27 -21.05 9.53
C ASP A 160 -22.24 -20.00 8.92
N GLU A 161 -22.87 -19.15 9.74
CA GLU A 161 -23.83 -18.11 9.30
C GLU A 161 -23.32 -16.68 9.51
N GLU A 162 -22.07 -16.38 9.09
CA GLU A 162 -21.51 -15.02 9.22
C GLU A 162 -22.30 -13.97 8.41
N ASP A 163 -22.74 -14.31 7.19
CA ASP A 163 -23.46 -13.39 6.29
C ASP A 163 -24.85 -12.97 6.80
N LYS A 164 -25.45 -13.77 7.69
CA LYS A 164 -26.73 -13.45 8.35
C LYS A 164 -26.56 -12.81 9.73
N THR A 165 -25.33 -12.64 10.21
CA THR A 165 -25.09 -12.11 11.54
C THR A 165 -25.60 -10.66 11.62
N SER A 166 -26.54 -10.40 12.52
CA SER A 166 -27.18 -9.09 12.67
C SER A 166 -26.14 -7.98 12.85
N LYS A 167 -26.23 -6.91 12.02
CA LYS A 167 -25.40 -5.68 12.13
C LYS A 167 -25.35 -5.13 13.57
N LYS A 168 -26.34 -5.46 14.42
CA LYS A 168 -26.42 -5.05 15.83
C LYS A 168 -25.44 -5.77 16.77
N ASN A 169 -24.95 -6.96 16.42
CA ASN A 169 -24.07 -7.79 17.25
C ASN A 169 -22.64 -7.91 16.68
N SER A 170 -22.27 -7.00 15.78
CA SER A 170 -20.96 -6.97 15.15
C SER A 170 -20.34 -5.58 15.28
N VAL A 171 -19.05 -5.53 15.56
CA VAL A 171 -18.22 -4.32 15.47
C VAL A 171 -17.12 -4.55 14.44
N ARG A 172 -16.90 -3.57 13.57
CA ARG A 172 -15.87 -3.62 12.52
C ARG A 172 -14.90 -2.46 12.64
N LEU A 173 -13.65 -2.72 12.31
CA LEU A 173 -12.55 -1.78 12.47
C LEU A 173 -11.59 -1.90 11.28
N LEU A 174 -11.44 -0.84 10.50
CA LEU A 174 -10.45 -0.80 9.43
C LEU A 174 -9.03 -0.63 10.01
N ILE A 175 -8.09 -1.43 9.53
CA ILE A 175 -6.67 -1.33 9.85
C ILE A 175 -5.86 -1.19 8.55
N ARG A 176 -4.58 -0.86 8.65
CA ARG A 176 -3.67 -0.79 7.52
C ARG A 176 -2.49 -1.73 7.71
N LYS A 177 -2.13 -2.40 6.62
CA LYS A 177 -0.83 -3.06 6.45
C LYS A 177 0.07 -2.12 5.65
N VAL A 178 1.14 -1.64 6.28
CA VAL A 178 2.05 -0.62 5.73
C VAL A 178 3.46 -1.18 5.66
N GLN A 179 4.19 -0.87 4.60
CA GLN A 179 5.58 -1.28 4.43
C GLN A 179 6.51 -0.09 4.68
N HIS A 180 7.53 -0.31 5.51
CA HIS A 180 8.59 0.68 5.75
C HIS A 180 9.86 0.35 4.98
N ALA A 181 10.74 1.35 4.89
CA ALA A 181 11.97 1.20 4.14
C ALA A 181 12.85 0.15 4.82
N PRO A 182 13.43 -0.80 4.08
CA PRO A 182 14.47 -1.64 4.64
C PRO A 182 15.63 -0.75 5.12
N ALA A 183 16.37 -1.24 6.11
CA ALA A 183 17.54 -0.53 6.64
C ALA A 183 18.66 -0.42 5.59
N ASP A 184 18.76 -1.40 4.71
CA ASP A 184 19.74 -1.43 3.64
C ASP A 184 19.27 -0.59 2.45
N MET A 185 19.98 0.51 2.20
CA MET A 185 19.65 1.49 1.15
C MET A 185 20.01 1.02 -0.28
N GLY A 186 20.51 -0.21 -0.40
CA GLY A 186 20.85 -0.83 -1.68
C GLY A 186 22.01 -0.18 -2.43
N GLN A 187 22.16 -0.53 -3.70
CA GLN A 187 23.25 -0.01 -4.55
C GLN A 187 22.76 1.14 -5.41
N GLN A 188 23.66 2.08 -5.73
CA GLN A 188 23.35 3.22 -6.58
C GLN A 188 22.81 2.75 -7.95
N PRO A 189 21.55 3.08 -8.32
CA PRO A 189 21.00 2.66 -9.60
C PRO A 189 21.71 3.39 -10.75
N ARG A 190 22.28 2.61 -11.67
CA ARG A 190 22.90 3.10 -12.89
C ARG A 190 22.51 2.22 -14.08
N THR A 191 22.18 2.85 -15.19
CA THR A 191 21.90 2.16 -16.46
C THR A 191 22.58 2.89 -17.62
N GLU A 192 23.02 2.13 -18.61
CA GLU A 192 23.65 2.64 -19.81
C GLU A 192 23.01 1.97 -21.03
N THR A 193 22.74 2.77 -22.06
CA THR A 193 22.16 2.29 -23.31
C THR A 193 22.77 3.06 -24.49
N ALA A 194 22.80 2.41 -25.65
CA ALA A 194 23.30 3.00 -26.88
C ALA A 194 22.30 2.76 -28.02
N TRP A 195 22.07 3.78 -28.82
CA TRP A 195 21.23 3.68 -30.02
C TRP A 195 22.05 3.90 -31.28
N GLN A 196 21.73 3.14 -32.32
CA GLN A 196 22.21 3.34 -33.68
C GLN A 196 21.04 3.71 -34.58
N PHE A 197 21.28 4.53 -35.59
CA PHE A 197 20.27 5.00 -36.53
C PHE A 197 20.53 4.38 -37.91
N PHE A 198 19.48 4.08 -38.68
CA PHE A 198 19.58 3.39 -39.98
C PHE A 198 20.57 3.99 -40.99
N MET A 199 20.86 5.30 -40.90
CA MET A 199 21.77 6.03 -41.80
C MET A 199 23.04 6.55 -41.10
N SER A 200 23.31 6.16 -39.85
CA SER A 200 24.48 6.61 -39.10
C SER A 200 25.11 5.46 -38.33
N ASP A 201 26.35 5.12 -38.68
CA ASP A 201 27.11 4.03 -38.06
C ASP A 201 27.65 4.41 -36.66
N LYS A 202 27.51 5.68 -36.27
CA LYS A 202 27.98 6.19 -34.98
C LYS A 202 26.87 6.09 -33.92
N PRO A 203 27.18 5.67 -32.69
CA PRO A 203 26.18 5.50 -31.64
C PRO A 203 25.84 6.79 -30.87
N LEU A 204 24.61 6.86 -30.36
CA LEU A 204 24.20 7.80 -29.31
C LEU A 204 24.17 7.06 -27.97
N HIS A 205 25.09 7.39 -27.06
CA HIS A 205 25.16 6.79 -25.73
C HIS A 205 24.40 7.63 -24.70
N LEU A 206 23.65 6.97 -23.84
CA LEU A 206 22.98 7.55 -22.68
C LEU A 206 23.31 6.74 -21.44
N THR A 207 23.87 7.41 -20.44
CA THR A 207 24.04 6.88 -19.09
C THR A 207 23.13 7.65 -18.13
N ILE A 208 22.40 6.93 -17.29
CA ILE A 208 21.53 7.48 -16.25
C ILE A 208 22.02 6.95 -14.91
N SER A 209 22.11 7.82 -13.92
CA SER A 209 22.43 7.45 -12.54
C SER A 209 21.58 8.22 -11.54
N LEU A 210 21.18 7.55 -10.46
CA LEU A 210 20.45 8.13 -9.32
C LEU A 210 21.39 8.23 -8.12
N SER A 211 21.09 9.06 -7.12
CA SER A 211 21.92 9.13 -5.91
C SER A 211 21.76 7.93 -4.97
N LYS A 212 20.54 7.39 -4.88
CA LYS A 212 20.13 6.30 -3.98
C LYS A 212 19.18 5.36 -4.70
N GLU A 213 19.00 4.15 -4.17
CA GLU A 213 17.98 3.20 -4.62
C GLU A 213 16.61 3.51 -4.00
N ILE A 214 16.61 3.89 -2.73
CA ILE A 214 15.43 4.17 -1.92
C ILE A 214 15.31 5.68 -1.66
N TYR A 215 14.11 6.22 -1.87
CA TYR A 215 13.76 7.61 -1.57
C TYR A 215 12.53 7.67 -0.66
N PHE A 216 12.49 8.65 0.22
CA PHE A 216 11.33 8.89 1.08
C PHE A 216 10.31 9.81 0.41
N HIS A 217 9.05 9.73 0.84
CA HIS A 217 8.01 10.67 0.39
C HIS A 217 8.42 12.11 0.66
N GLY A 218 8.36 12.95 -0.38
CA GLY A 218 8.78 14.35 -0.32
C GLY A 218 10.29 14.59 -0.47
N GLU A 219 11.11 13.55 -0.50
CA GLU A 219 12.55 13.67 -0.77
C GLU A 219 12.80 14.00 -2.25
N PRO A 220 13.66 15.00 -2.57
CA PRO A 220 14.07 15.28 -3.94
C PRO A 220 14.93 14.17 -4.55
N ILE A 221 14.71 13.89 -5.83
CA ILE A 221 15.39 12.82 -6.58
C ILE A 221 16.31 13.45 -7.62
N PRO A 222 17.63 13.53 -7.36
CA PRO A 222 18.60 13.97 -8.36
C PRO A 222 18.83 12.84 -9.39
N VAL A 223 18.51 13.12 -10.64
CA VAL A 223 18.73 12.22 -11.78
C VAL A 223 19.86 12.79 -12.63
N THR A 224 21.02 12.12 -12.62
CA THR A 224 22.18 12.50 -13.43
C THR A 224 22.12 11.80 -14.77
N VAL A 225 22.01 12.60 -15.83
CA VAL A 225 21.90 12.16 -17.22
C VAL A 225 23.16 12.56 -17.97
N THR A 226 23.89 11.57 -18.48
CA THR A 226 25.07 11.76 -19.33
C THR A 226 24.75 11.28 -20.73
N VAL A 227 24.80 12.18 -21.70
CA VAL A 227 24.57 11.88 -23.11
C VAL A 227 25.88 12.11 -23.85
N ASN A 228 26.37 11.08 -24.52
CA ASN A 228 27.50 11.18 -25.44
C ASN A 228 26.98 10.95 -26.88
N ASN A 229 26.89 12.05 -27.63
CA ASN A 229 26.32 12.04 -28.96
C ASN A 229 27.44 12.00 -30.01
N ASN A 230 27.79 10.80 -30.47
CA ASN A 230 28.72 10.63 -31.59
C ASN A 230 28.02 10.68 -32.96
N THR A 231 26.70 10.86 -32.98
CA THR A 231 25.91 10.88 -34.22
C THR A 231 25.97 12.25 -34.91
N GLU A 232 25.45 12.31 -36.14
CA GLU A 232 25.25 13.56 -36.89
C GLU A 232 23.94 14.28 -36.53
N LYS A 233 23.10 13.67 -35.67
CA LYS A 233 21.80 14.20 -35.28
C LYS A 233 21.92 15.12 -34.07
N VAL A 234 20.97 16.06 -33.94
CA VAL A 234 20.87 16.96 -32.79
C VAL A 234 19.87 16.40 -31.79
N VAL A 235 20.25 16.30 -30.52
CA VAL A 235 19.29 16.05 -29.43
C VAL A 235 18.63 17.40 -29.08
N LYS A 236 17.33 17.51 -29.33
CA LYS A 236 16.56 18.74 -29.18
C LYS A 236 16.19 19.05 -27.74
N LYS A 237 15.84 18.02 -26.97
CA LYS A 237 15.46 18.14 -25.56
C LYS A 237 15.63 16.83 -24.80
N ILE A 238 15.83 16.96 -23.49
CA ILE A 238 15.87 15.85 -22.54
C ILE A 238 14.68 16.03 -21.60
N LYS A 239 13.86 14.98 -21.47
CA LYS A 239 12.72 14.95 -20.55
C LYS A 239 12.91 13.81 -19.56
N VAL A 240 12.79 14.10 -18.28
CA VAL A 240 12.88 13.14 -17.19
C VAL A 240 11.51 13.07 -16.51
N SER A 241 11.02 11.87 -16.23
CA SER A 241 9.79 11.69 -15.47
C SER A 241 9.92 10.56 -14.47
N VAL A 242 9.36 10.77 -13.29
CA VAL A 242 9.06 9.69 -12.34
C VAL A 242 7.74 9.07 -12.79
N GLU A 243 7.71 7.78 -13.10
CA GLU A 243 6.50 7.04 -13.46
C GLU A 243 6.14 6.06 -12.34
N GLN A 244 4.89 6.13 -11.88
CA GLN A 244 4.28 5.12 -11.02
C GLN A 244 3.74 3.99 -11.91
N VAL A 245 4.21 2.79 -11.66
CA VAL A 245 3.80 1.54 -12.30
C VAL A 245 2.92 0.79 -11.32
N THR A 246 1.64 0.73 -11.62
CA THR A 246 0.62 0.06 -10.80
C THR A 246 0.23 -1.23 -11.48
N ASN A 247 0.53 -2.37 -10.87
CA ASN A 247 0.11 -3.69 -11.30
C ASN A 247 -1.09 -4.14 -10.45
N VAL A 248 -2.26 -4.23 -11.05
CA VAL A 248 -3.48 -4.72 -10.41
C VAL A 248 -3.60 -6.21 -10.73
N VAL A 249 -3.54 -7.05 -9.70
CA VAL A 249 -3.56 -8.51 -9.84
C VAL A 249 -4.78 -9.06 -9.12
N LEU A 250 -5.76 -9.59 -9.87
CA LEU A 250 -6.97 -10.17 -9.28
C LEU A 250 -7.48 -11.40 -10.04
N TYR A 251 -7.77 -11.24 -11.32
CA TYR A 251 -8.10 -12.33 -12.26
C TYR A 251 -7.04 -12.42 -13.36
N SER A 252 -6.65 -11.26 -13.86
CA SER A 252 -5.48 -11.00 -14.72
C SER A 252 -4.47 -10.12 -13.97
N SER A 253 -3.29 -9.97 -14.56
CA SER A 253 -2.29 -8.98 -14.17
C SER A 253 -2.36 -7.81 -15.14
N ASP A 254 -2.83 -6.66 -14.66
CA ASP A 254 -3.07 -5.46 -15.45
C ASP A 254 -2.12 -4.33 -15.03
N TYR A 255 -1.32 -3.82 -15.98
CA TYR A 255 -0.31 -2.80 -15.72
C TYR A 255 -0.76 -1.42 -16.17
N TYR A 256 -0.70 -0.45 -15.26
CA TYR A 256 -0.98 0.95 -15.52
C TYR A 256 0.24 1.80 -15.20
N VAL A 257 0.67 2.62 -16.15
CA VAL A 257 1.81 3.53 -15.96
C VAL A 257 1.33 4.97 -16.01
N LYS A 258 1.60 5.73 -14.96
CA LYS A 258 1.28 7.16 -14.87
C LYS A 258 2.51 7.94 -14.45
N PRO A 259 2.91 9.01 -15.18
CA PRO A 259 3.95 9.91 -14.67
C PRO A 259 3.45 10.56 -13.38
N VAL A 260 4.27 10.81 -12.37
CA VAL A 260 3.90 11.51 -11.12
C VAL A 260 4.69 12.80 -10.92
N ALA A 261 5.88 12.89 -11.52
CA ALA A 261 6.67 14.12 -11.62
C ALA A 261 7.36 14.15 -12.98
N LEU A 262 7.63 15.35 -13.48
CA LEU A 262 8.17 15.56 -14.81
C LEU A 262 8.99 16.84 -14.82
N GLU A 263 10.21 16.73 -15.32
CA GLU A 263 11.12 17.84 -15.56
C GLU A 263 11.66 17.75 -16.99
N GLU A 264 11.85 18.88 -17.65
CA GLU A 264 12.44 18.91 -18.99
C GLU A 264 13.48 20.03 -19.14
N THR A 265 14.47 19.78 -19.99
CA THR A 265 15.47 20.77 -20.34
C THR A 265 15.59 20.88 -21.86
N GLN A 266 15.66 22.12 -22.33
CA GLN A 266 15.78 22.47 -23.75
C GLN A 266 17.25 22.64 -24.20
N VAL A 267 18.21 22.23 -23.37
CA VAL A 267 19.62 22.23 -23.75
C VAL A 267 19.80 21.27 -24.92
N LYS A 268 20.24 21.81 -26.05
CA LYS A 268 20.50 21.05 -27.27
C LYS A 268 21.89 20.42 -27.19
N ILE A 269 22.02 19.18 -27.63
CA ILE A 269 23.31 18.49 -27.75
C ILE A 269 23.63 18.39 -29.24
N GLN A 270 24.72 19.03 -29.63
CA GLN A 270 25.18 19.09 -31.02
C GLN A 270 25.78 17.74 -31.45
N PRO A 271 25.94 17.52 -32.76
CA PRO A 271 26.69 16.37 -33.28
C PRO A 271 28.10 16.30 -32.70
N ASN A 272 28.59 15.08 -32.46
CA ASN A 272 29.92 14.81 -31.89
C ASN A 272 30.22 15.59 -30.59
N SER A 273 29.20 15.76 -29.73
CA SER A 273 29.33 16.47 -28.45
C SER A 273 28.69 15.69 -27.30
N SER A 274 29.13 15.98 -26.07
CA SER A 274 28.62 15.33 -24.87
C SER A 274 28.03 16.35 -23.89
N LEU A 275 27.03 15.92 -23.13
CA LEU A 275 26.43 16.70 -22.05
C LEU A 275 26.22 15.81 -20.83
N THR A 276 26.67 16.28 -19.66
CA THR A 276 26.28 15.72 -18.36
C THR A 276 25.43 16.75 -17.63
N LYS A 277 24.23 16.35 -17.20
CA LYS A 277 23.31 17.24 -16.47
C LYS A 277 22.52 16.48 -15.42
N THR A 278 22.38 17.08 -14.25
CA THR A 278 21.53 16.57 -13.16
C THR A 278 20.23 17.36 -13.13
N LEU A 279 19.09 16.65 -13.11
CA LEU A 279 17.75 17.20 -12.98
C LEU A 279 17.10 16.64 -11.72
N THR A 280 16.51 17.49 -10.89
CA THR A 280 15.91 17.09 -9.62
C THR A 280 14.40 17.05 -9.73
N LEU A 281 13.78 15.91 -9.39
CA LEU A 281 12.33 15.72 -9.41
C LEU A 281 11.79 15.54 -7.98
N ILE A 282 10.60 16.08 -7.70
CA ILE A 282 9.96 15.94 -6.38
C ILE A 282 8.53 15.38 -6.58
N PRO A 283 8.33 14.06 -6.47
CA PRO A 283 7.01 13.45 -6.65
C PRO A 283 6.15 13.66 -5.40
N LEU A 284 5.19 14.58 -5.49
CA LEU A 284 4.26 14.91 -4.42
C LEU A 284 2.82 14.63 -4.83
N LEU A 285 2.02 14.10 -3.91
CA LEU A 285 0.59 13.96 -4.11
C LEU A 285 -0.09 15.31 -4.33
N ALA A 286 0.38 16.37 -3.67
CA ALA A 286 -0.16 17.73 -3.80
C ALA A 286 -0.25 18.19 -5.27
N ASN A 287 0.75 17.84 -6.09
CA ASN A 287 0.81 18.20 -7.51
C ASN A 287 -0.05 17.28 -8.42
N ASN A 288 -0.69 16.26 -7.83
CA ASN A 288 -1.34 15.17 -8.54
C ASN A 288 -2.76 14.86 -8.06
N ARG A 289 -3.35 15.70 -7.19
CA ARG A 289 -4.66 15.46 -6.54
C ARG A 289 -5.84 15.28 -7.50
N GLU A 290 -5.79 15.87 -8.68
CA GLU A 290 -6.89 15.81 -9.66
C GLU A 290 -6.76 14.62 -10.63
N ARG A 291 -5.72 13.79 -10.48
CA ARG A 291 -5.38 12.76 -11.46
C ARG A 291 -6.00 11.42 -11.12
N ARG A 292 -6.85 10.91 -12.01
CA ARG A 292 -7.46 9.59 -11.86
C ARG A 292 -6.44 8.45 -11.93
N GLY A 293 -6.62 7.45 -11.07
CA GLY A 293 -5.96 6.15 -11.19
C GLY A 293 -4.51 6.11 -10.70
N LEU A 294 -4.07 7.11 -9.92
CA LEU A 294 -2.83 7.02 -9.17
C LEU A 294 -3.03 6.14 -7.94
N ALA A 295 -2.09 5.24 -7.67
CA ALA A 295 -2.08 4.47 -6.44
C ALA A 295 -1.61 5.37 -5.28
N LEU A 296 -2.34 5.29 -4.17
CA LEU A 296 -2.11 6.03 -2.93
C LEU A 296 -2.04 5.05 -1.75
N ASP A 297 -1.32 5.44 -0.71
CA ASP A 297 -1.36 4.67 0.54
C ASP A 297 -2.79 4.69 1.11
N GLY A 298 -3.19 3.55 1.69
CA GLY A 298 -4.51 3.37 2.29
C GLY A 298 -4.79 4.46 3.34
N ARG A 299 -6.03 4.94 3.37
CA ARG A 299 -6.46 6.02 4.26
C ARG A 299 -7.32 5.46 5.38
N ILE A 300 -7.11 5.92 6.60
CA ILE A 300 -8.05 5.70 7.70
C ILE A 300 -8.90 6.96 7.81
N LYS A 301 -10.20 6.87 7.49
CA LYS A 301 -11.14 8.00 7.50
C LYS A 301 -10.68 9.14 6.57
N HIS A 302 -10.71 10.40 7.04
CA HIS A 302 -10.41 11.61 6.26
C HIS A 302 -8.98 12.14 6.49
N GLU A 303 -8.05 11.30 6.94
CA GLU A 303 -6.65 11.71 7.10
C GLU A 303 -5.95 11.92 5.75
N ASP A 304 -4.95 12.82 5.76
CA ASP A 304 -4.06 13.04 4.61
C ASP A 304 -3.30 11.76 4.26
N THR A 305 -3.09 11.53 2.96
CA THR A 305 -2.33 10.39 2.45
C THR A 305 -1.21 10.84 1.52
N ASN A 306 -0.34 9.90 1.14
CA ASN A 306 0.74 10.08 0.19
C ASN A 306 0.50 9.25 -1.07
N LEU A 307 1.39 9.42 -2.06
CA LEU A 307 1.50 8.45 -3.15
C LEU A 307 1.79 7.07 -2.55
N ALA A 308 1.29 6.00 -3.17
CA ALA A 308 1.49 4.65 -2.64
C ALA A 308 2.97 4.31 -2.51
N SER A 309 3.35 3.70 -1.39
CA SER A 309 4.69 3.16 -1.20
C SER A 309 4.93 1.97 -2.14
N SER A 310 6.21 1.74 -2.50
CA SER A 310 6.59 0.62 -3.36
C SER A 310 6.36 -0.70 -2.64
N THR A 311 5.73 -1.66 -3.32
CA THR A 311 5.44 -2.97 -2.76
C THR A 311 6.65 -3.89 -2.87
N ILE A 312 7.18 -4.34 -1.75
CA ILE A 312 8.26 -5.33 -1.70
C ILE A 312 7.62 -6.69 -1.39
N ILE A 313 7.84 -7.66 -2.26
CA ILE A 313 7.32 -9.02 -2.12
C ILE A 313 8.46 -9.90 -1.59
N LYS A 314 8.15 -10.75 -0.61
CA LYS A 314 9.11 -11.73 -0.09
C LYS A 314 9.54 -12.68 -1.22
N GLU A 315 10.84 -12.94 -1.33
CA GLU A 315 11.35 -13.90 -2.31
C GLU A 315 10.93 -15.33 -1.96
N GLY A 316 10.65 -16.13 -2.99
CA GLY A 316 10.28 -17.54 -2.81
C GLY A 316 8.86 -17.79 -2.29
N VAL A 317 7.95 -16.82 -2.37
CA VAL A 317 6.55 -17.02 -2.01
C VAL A 317 5.86 -17.89 -3.07
N ASP A 318 5.32 -19.04 -2.64
CA ASP A 318 4.67 -20.03 -3.53
C ASP A 318 3.38 -19.52 -4.19
N ARG A 319 2.72 -18.52 -3.58
CA ARG A 319 1.43 -17.97 -4.03
C ARG A 319 1.60 -16.60 -4.65
N THR A 320 0.94 -16.38 -5.79
CA THR A 320 0.83 -15.04 -6.39
C THR A 320 0.12 -14.08 -5.45
N VAL A 321 0.75 -12.93 -5.19
CA VAL A 321 0.14 -11.86 -4.38
C VAL A 321 -0.97 -11.19 -5.19
N LEU A 322 -2.20 -11.29 -4.70
CA LEU A 322 -3.36 -10.59 -5.27
C LEU A 322 -3.52 -9.21 -4.62
N GLY A 323 -3.86 -8.20 -5.39
CA GLY A 323 -4.05 -6.83 -4.90
C GLY A 323 -3.54 -5.77 -5.86
N ILE A 324 -3.09 -4.65 -5.30
CA ILE A 324 -2.48 -3.54 -6.05
C ILE A 324 -1.01 -3.49 -5.65
N LEU A 325 -0.14 -3.82 -6.60
CA LEU A 325 1.31 -3.81 -6.45
C LEU A 325 1.86 -2.56 -7.11
N VAL A 326 2.64 -1.78 -6.38
CA VAL A 326 3.13 -0.48 -6.85
C VAL A 326 4.65 -0.51 -6.97
N ALA A 327 5.17 -0.06 -8.10
CA ALA A 327 6.58 0.17 -8.34
C ALA A 327 6.79 1.55 -8.96
N TYR A 328 8.01 2.07 -8.89
CA TYR A 328 8.37 3.31 -9.55
C TYR A 328 9.61 3.17 -10.42
N GLN A 329 9.64 3.97 -11.48
CA GLN A 329 10.76 4.05 -12.38
C GLN A 329 11.04 5.48 -12.80
N ILE A 330 12.32 5.77 -13.01
CA ILE A 330 12.76 6.99 -13.67
C ILE A 330 12.87 6.72 -15.17
N LYS A 331 12.19 7.54 -15.96
CA LYS A 331 12.24 7.48 -17.41
C LYS A 331 12.88 8.73 -17.96
N VAL A 332 13.95 8.54 -18.73
CA VAL A 332 14.62 9.61 -19.47
C VAL A 332 14.29 9.44 -20.95
N LYS A 333 13.70 10.47 -21.54
CA LYS A 333 13.35 10.51 -22.97
C LYS A 333 14.17 11.58 -23.67
N LEU A 334 14.98 11.15 -24.62
CA LEU A 334 15.68 12.03 -25.56
C LEU A 334 14.79 12.28 -26.78
N THR A 335 14.65 13.54 -27.20
CA THR A 335 14.00 13.88 -28.48
C THR A 335 15.08 14.24 -29.48
N VAL A 336 15.33 13.35 -30.45
CA VAL A 336 16.39 13.50 -31.46
C VAL A 336 15.78 13.99 -32.77
N SER A 337 16.54 14.76 -33.57
CA SER A 337 16.13 15.14 -34.92
C SER A 337 16.00 13.93 -35.85
N GLY A 338 15.00 13.99 -36.73
CA GLY A 338 14.69 12.98 -37.76
C GLY A 338 15.84 12.67 -38.69
#